data_AF-A3VFD1-F1
#
_entry.id   AF-A3VFD1-F1
#
_cell.length_a   1.000
_cell.length_b   1.000
_cell.length_c   1.000
_cell.angle_alpha   90.00
_cell.angle_beta   90.00
_cell.angle_gamma   90.00
#
_symmetry.space_group_name_H-M   'P 1'
#
loop_
_entity.id
_entity.type
_entity.pdbx_description
1 polymer ?
#
loop_
_entity_poly.entity_id
_entity_poly.type
_entity_poly.pdbx_seq_one_letter_code
_entity_poly.pdbx_strand_id
1 'polypeptide(L)'
;MDLTFLTDGFFGHLSYILLIVSSLMRRMFWLRLFVMGSAIAGIIFDWFIIGNVVGAFWQALLVLVNVVQIVLLWTRDHRAKFSDEEKHMIETWLTGGTPGARRLLLDMGRWETLAPGEVLTEEGVRPRFLTYIVSGAAVVTSDGSEVARVAPDHFIGEMSLMGDGLATAGVSVSDTARVWQIERNKLDRMKVNQPHLYGLIEAGTALNLRAKVIHGNQRTKQSSTAA
;
A
#
# COMPACT_ATOMS: atom_id res chain seq x y z
N MET A 1 52.56 17.36 3.55
CA MET A 1 51.12 17.32 3.26
C MET A 1 50.47 18.29 4.22
N ASP A 2 50.04 19.44 3.72
CA ASP A 2 49.40 20.43 4.56
C ASP A 2 48.04 19.90 5.02
N LEU A 3 47.92 19.70 6.33
CA LEU A 3 46.67 19.33 7.00
C LEU A 3 45.67 20.50 7.04
N THR A 4 46.04 21.68 6.51
CA THR A 4 45.16 22.85 6.38
C THR A 4 43.92 22.55 5.54
N PHE A 5 44.01 21.63 4.57
CA PHE A 5 42.84 21.18 3.82
C PHE A 5 41.77 20.57 4.74
N LEU A 6 42.15 19.89 5.83
CA LEU A 6 41.23 19.29 6.79
C LEU A 6 40.64 20.31 7.76
N THR A 7 41.40 21.35 8.13
CA THR A 7 41.00 22.32 9.16
C THR A 7 40.27 23.54 8.59
N ASP A 8 40.64 24.04 7.41
CA ASP A 8 40.12 25.31 6.86
C ASP A 8 38.79 25.13 6.10
N GLY A 9 38.42 23.87 5.84
CA GLY A 9 37.27 23.50 5.02
C GLY A 9 36.24 22.61 5.71
N PHE A 10 36.15 22.63 7.05
CA PHE A 10 35.26 21.70 7.79
C PHE A 10 33.83 21.66 7.24
N PHE A 11 33.21 22.82 6.98
CA PHE A 11 31.86 22.91 6.43
C PHE A 11 31.77 22.41 4.98
N GLY A 12 32.82 22.62 4.18
CA GLY A 12 32.93 22.06 2.84
C GLY A 12 32.99 20.53 2.85
N HIS A 13 33.85 19.94 3.69
CA HIS A 13 33.95 18.48 3.85
C HIS A 13 32.66 17.87 4.41
N LEU A 14 32.05 18.53 5.39
CA LEU A 14 30.79 18.11 5.97
C LEU A 14 29.69 18.05 4.90
N SER A 15 29.63 19.03 3.99
CA SER A 15 28.69 19.02 2.87
C SER A 15 28.88 17.77 1.98
N TYR A 16 30.11 17.47 1.54
CA TYR A 16 30.38 16.30 0.71
C TYR A 16 30.09 14.98 1.42
N ILE A 17 30.41 14.86 2.71
CA ILE A 17 30.10 13.67 3.50
C ILE A 17 28.59 13.45 3.59
N LEU A 18 27.82 14.51 3.86
CA LEU A 18 26.35 14.44 3.92
C LEU A 18 25.75 14.05 2.55
N LEU A 19 26.32 14.54 1.45
CA LEU A 19 25.92 14.16 0.10
C LEU A 19 26.21 12.68 -0.22
N ILE A 20 27.38 12.18 0.17
CA ILE A 20 27.76 10.77 -0.01
C ILE A 20 26.85 9.87 0.83
N VAL A 21 26.61 10.22 2.11
CA VAL A 21 25.69 9.50 2.99
C VAL A 21 24.28 9.49 2.41
N SER A 22 23.80 10.63 1.91
CA SER A 22 22.53 10.73 1.20
C SER A 22 22.42 9.73 0.05
N SER A 23 23.47 9.61 -0.77
CA SER A 23 23.50 8.73 -1.95
C SER A 23 23.46 7.23 -1.59
N LEU A 24 23.85 6.87 -0.37
CA LEU A 24 23.76 5.51 0.16
C LEU A 24 22.35 5.16 0.69
N MET A 25 21.48 6.15 0.90
CA MET A 25 20.19 5.94 1.55
C MET A 25 19.13 5.45 0.59
N ARG A 26 18.47 4.35 0.95
CA ARG A 26 17.38 3.75 0.15
C ARG A 26 15.99 4.31 0.47
N ARG A 27 15.85 5.06 1.58
CA ARG A 27 14.57 5.65 2.01
C ARG A 27 14.51 7.13 1.59
N MET A 28 13.48 7.48 0.82
CA MET A 28 13.26 8.83 0.26
C MET A 28 13.32 9.96 1.30
N PHE A 29 12.80 9.74 2.51
CA PHE A 29 12.82 10.76 3.57
C PHE A 29 14.24 11.11 4.01
N TRP A 30 15.05 10.09 4.33
CA TRP A 30 16.39 10.29 4.87
C TRP A 30 17.33 10.86 3.81
N LEU A 31 17.22 10.39 2.57
CA LEU A 31 17.96 10.97 1.44
C LEU A 31 17.75 12.49 1.39
N ARG A 32 16.50 12.95 1.39
CA ARG A 32 16.18 14.39 1.34
C ARG A 32 16.67 15.16 2.57
N LEU A 33 16.61 14.55 3.75
CA LEU A 33 17.10 15.15 4.99
C LEU A 33 18.62 15.38 4.93
N PHE A 34 19.39 14.40 4.46
CA PHE A 34 20.84 14.51 4.34
C PHE A 34 21.28 15.44 3.20
N VAL A 35 20.58 15.45 2.05
CA VAL A 35 20.81 16.47 0.99
C VAL A 35 20.58 17.86 1.54
N MET A 36 19.50 18.07 2.30
CA MET A 36 19.21 19.38 2.88
C MET A 36 20.28 19.79 3.90
N GLY A 37 20.74 18.87 4.75
CA GLY A 37 21.87 19.11 5.66
C GLY A 37 23.15 19.48 4.91
N SER A 38 23.48 18.75 3.84
CA SER A 38 24.62 19.04 2.96
C SER A 38 24.52 20.44 2.37
N ALA A 39 23.36 20.79 1.81
CA ALA A 39 23.16 22.06 1.15
C ALA A 39 23.21 23.23 2.13
N ILE A 40 22.67 23.08 3.34
CA ILE A 40 22.78 24.09 4.40
C ILE A 40 24.26 24.30 4.80
N ALA A 41 25.02 23.23 5.00
CA ALA A 41 26.46 23.34 5.28
C ALA A 41 27.22 24.02 4.13
N GLY A 42 26.85 23.70 2.88
CA GLY A 42 27.38 24.35 1.68
C GLY A 42 27.07 25.84 1.62
N ILE A 43 25.83 26.26 1.92
CA ILE A 43 25.43 27.68 1.99
C ILE A 43 26.29 28.42 3.02
N ILE A 44 26.48 27.84 4.20
CA ILE A 44 27.28 28.47 5.26
C ILE A 44 28.73 28.67 4.78
N PHE A 45 29.31 27.66 4.14
CA PHE A 45 30.67 27.73 3.63
C PHE A 45 30.81 28.74 2.48
N ASP A 46 29.93 28.67 1.48
CA ASP A 46 29.95 29.56 0.32
C ASP A 46 29.74 31.03 0.73
N TRP A 47 28.83 31.29 1.66
CA TRP A 47 28.49 32.65 2.08
C TRP A 47 29.54 33.26 3.03
N PHE A 48 29.97 32.53 4.06
CA PHE A 48 30.81 33.10 5.13
C PHE A 48 32.32 32.91 4.91
N ILE A 49 32.75 31.89 4.16
CA ILE A 49 34.17 31.59 3.98
C ILE A 49 34.66 32.04 2.59
N ILE A 50 33.94 31.67 1.53
CA ILE A 50 34.37 31.94 0.14
C ILE A 50 33.83 33.27 -0.40
N GLY A 51 32.66 33.73 0.10
CA GLY A 51 31.95 34.86 -0.48
C GLY A 51 31.30 34.55 -1.85
N ASN A 52 31.08 33.27 -2.15
CA ASN A 52 30.50 32.79 -3.40
C ASN A 52 28.96 32.85 -3.35
N VAL A 53 28.40 34.00 -3.69
CA VAL A 53 26.94 34.21 -3.73
C VAL A 53 26.25 33.27 -4.73
N VAL A 54 26.91 32.92 -5.84
CA VAL A 54 26.36 32.02 -6.86
C VAL A 54 26.23 30.60 -6.31
N GLY A 55 27.24 30.11 -5.58
CA GLY A 55 27.20 28.80 -4.91
C GLY A 55 26.08 28.74 -3.87
N ALA A 56 26.00 29.74 -3.00
CA ALA A 56 24.95 29.86 -1.99
C ALA A 56 23.54 29.88 -2.62
N PHE A 57 23.37 30.56 -3.76
CA PHE A 57 22.11 30.56 -4.51
C PHE A 57 21.71 29.16 -4.99
N TRP A 58 22.61 28.41 -5.64
CA TRP A 58 22.31 27.06 -6.11
C TRP A 58 22.01 26.09 -4.97
N GLN A 59 22.74 26.20 -3.86
CA GLN A 59 22.47 25.39 -2.67
C GLN A 59 21.11 25.75 -2.04
N ALA A 60 20.72 27.03 -2.02
CA ALA A 60 19.41 27.45 -1.53
C ALA A 60 18.28 26.89 -2.41
N LEU A 61 18.46 26.86 -3.74
CA LEU A 61 17.50 26.23 -4.65
C LEU A 61 17.37 24.71 -4.38
N LEU A 62 18.49 24.03 -4.11
CA LEU A 62 18.50 22.61 -3.76
C LEU A 62 17.73 22.35 -2.44
N VAL A 63 17.93 23.17 -1.42
CA VAL A 63 17.15 23.12 -0.17
C VAL A 63 15.67 23.30 -0.46
N LEU A 64 15.29 24.33 -1.22
CA LEU A 64 13.90 24.64 -1.54
C LEU A 64 13.20 23.46 -2.22
N VAL A 65 13.83 22.87 -3.24
CA VAL A 65 13.28 21.70 -3.95
C VAL A 65 13.07 20.53 -3.00
N ASN A 66 14.04 20.24 -2.12
CA ASN A 66 13.95 19.15 -1.14
C ASN A 66 12.85 19.40 -0.09
N VAL A 67 12.67 20.66 0.36
CA VAL A 67 11.60 21.04 1.28
C VAL A 67 10.23 20.82 0.64
N VAL A 68 10.00 21.35 -0.57
CA VAL A 68 8.74 21.15 -1.30
C VAL A 68 8.43 19.67 -1.46
N GLN A 69 9.44 18.89 -1.83
CA GLN A 69 9.38 17.45 -1.97
C GLN A 69 8.97 16.74 -0.67
N ILE A 70 9.53 17.11 0.50
CA ILE A 70 9.13 16.58 1.81
C ILE A 70 7.69 16.97 2.16
N VAL A 71 7.33 18.23 1.94
CA VAL A 71 5.98 18.74 2.23
C VAL A 71 4.92 18.01 1.39
N LEU A 72 5.17 17.77 0.10
CA LEU A 72 4.26 17.00 -0.77
C LEU A 72 4.09 15.56 -0.28
N LEU A 73 5.17 14.91 0.16
CA LEU A 73 5.10 13.55 0.70
C LEU A 73 4.29 13.51 2.01
N TRP A 74 4.54 14.46 2.92
CA TRP A 74 3.86 14.52 4.21
C TRP A 74 2.38 14.87 4.06
N THR A 75 2.04 15.87 3.24
CA THR A 75 0.65 16.28 3.04
C THR A 75 -0.21 15.17 2.43
N ARG A 76 0.35 14.35 1.53
CA ARG A 76 -0.32 13.17 0.97
C ARG A 76 -0.60 12.09 2.01
N ASP A 77 0.29 11.90 2.98
CA ASP A 77 0.10 10.89 4.04
C ASP A 77 -0.76 11.39 5.21
N HIS A 78 -0.73 12.68 5.55
CA HIS A 78 -1.49 13.22 6.68
C HIS A 78 -2.95 13.60 6.35
N ARG A 79 -3.30 13.78 5.08
CA ARG A 79 -4.68 14.12 4.66
C ARG A 79 -5.59 12.90 4.50
N ALA A 80 -5.05 11.69 4.61
CA ALA A 80 -5.85 10.48 4.51
C ALA A 80 -6.83 10.37 5.68
N LYS A 81 -8.11 10.55 5.39
CA LYS A 81 -9.22 10.27 6.31
C LYS A 81 -9.87 8.95 5.91
N PHE A 82 -10.25 8.17 6.91
CA PHE A 82 -10.89 6.87 6.74
C PHE A 82 -12.18 6.83 7.55
N SER A 83 -13.23 6.30 6.94
CA SER A 83 -14.44 5.88 7.66
C SER A 83 -14.16 4.69 8.58
N ASP A 84 -15.09 4.34 9.45
CA ASP A 84 -14.87 3.22 10.37
C ASP A 84 -14.85 1.86 9.65
N GLU A 85 -15.63 1.69 8.58
CA GLU A 85 -15.56 0.49 7.72
C GLU A 85 -14.20 0.38 7.00
N GLU A 86 -13.63 1.51 6.57
CA GLU A 86 -12.30 1.56 5.96
C GLU A 86 -11.18 1.27 6.96
N LYS A 87 -11.25 1.82 8.18
CA LYS A 87 -10.26 1.55 9.24
C LYS A 87 -10.21 0.07 9.57
N HIS A 88 -11.37 -0.57 9.72
CA HIS A 88 -11.47 -1.99 10.02
C HIS A 88 -10.79 -2.86 8.96
N MET A 89 -11.08 -2.61 7.68
CA MET A 89 -10.41 -3.30 6.56
C MET A 89 -8.90 -3.05 6.54
N ILE A 90 -8.47 -1.82 6.84
CA ILE A 90 -7.06 -1.45 6.89
C ILE A 90 -6.31 -2.17 8.00
N GLU A 91 -6.84 -2.14 9.22
CA GLU A 91 -6.22 -2.73 10.40
C GLU A 91 -6.17 -4.25 10.30
N THR A 92 -7.17 -4.86 9.66
CA THR A 92 -7.26 -6.31 9.53
C THR A 92 -6.40 -6.85 8.38
N TRP A 93 -6.48 -6.24 7.19
CA TRP A 93 -5.91 -6.82 5.97
C TRP A 93 -4.85 -5.97 5.28
N LEU A 94 -4.90 -4.64 5.38
CA LEU A 94 -3.94 -3.74 4.70
C LEU A 94 -2.87 -3.22 5.67
N THR A 95 -2.13 -4.13 6.31
CA THR A 95 -1.14 -3.82 7.36
C THR A 95 0.12 -3.11 6.84
N GLY A 96 0.34 -3.11 5.52
CA GLY A 96 1.45 -2.42 4.87
C GLY A 96 1.11 -1.02 4.34
N GLY A 97 2.13 -0.35 3.80
CA GLY A 97 1.96 0.90 3.05
C GLY A 97 1.70 2.15 3.88
N THR A 98 1.92 3.31 3.27
CA THR A 98 1.63 4.60 3.89
C THR A 98 0.12 4.86 3.93
N PRO A 99 -0.38 5.73 4.82
CA PRO A 99 -1.80 6.10 4.84
C PRO A 99 -2.28 6.65 3.49
N GLY A 100 -1.46 7.45 2.79
CA GLY A 100 -1.81 7.96 1.46
C GLY A 100 -1.95 6.85 0.41
N ALA A 101 -1.13 5.79 0.49
CA ALA A 101 -1.24 4.63 -0.38
C ALA A 101 -2.54 3.84 -0.12
N ARG A 102 -2.90 3.64 1.15
CA ARG A 102 -4.16 2.97 1.55
C ARG A 102 -5.40 3.77 1.10
N ARG A 103 -5.38 5.09 1.24
CA ARG A 103 -6.45 5.97 0.74
C ARG A 103 -6.59 5.86 -0.78
N LEU A 104 -5.50 6.00 -1.52
CA LEU A 104 -5.50 5.88 -2.98
C LEU A 104 -6.05 4.52 -3.43
N LEU A 105 -5.69 3.44 -2.74
CA LEU A 105 -6.20 2.11 -3.02
C LEU A 105 -7.71 2.00 -2.79
N LEU A 106 -8.21 2.48 -1.65
CA LEU A 106 -9.63 2.45 -1.32
C LEU A 106 -10.46 3.30 -2.29
N ASP A 107 -9.92 4.43 -2.76
CA ASP A 107 -10.55 5.31 -3.75
C ASP A 107 -10.69 4.67 -5.15
N MET A 108 -9.90 3.62 -5.45
CA MET A 108 -10.02 2.91 -6.72
C MET A 108 -11.19 1.92 -6.75
N GLY A 109 -11.66 1.52 -5.57
CA GLY A 109 -12.86 0.72 -5.41
C GLY A 109 -14.08 1.58 -5.09
N ARG A 110 -15.19 0.90 -4.82
CA ARG A 110 -16.47 1.51 -4.47
C ARG A 110 -17.14 0.72 -3.38
N TRP A 111 -17.85 1.43 -2.51
CA TRP A 111 -18.62 0.82 -1.44
C TRP A 111 -20.09 0.72 -1.87
N GLU A 112 -20.63 -0.50 -1.86
CA GLU A 112 -21.98 -0.80 -2.34
C GLU A 112 -22.71 -1.72 -1.36
N THR A 113 -24.04 -1.70 -1.42
CA THR A 113 -24.88 -2.66 -0.70
C THR A 113 -25.53 -3.57 -1.73
N LEU A 114 -25.31 -4.87 -1.59
CA LEU A 114 -25.81 -5.89 -2.50
C LEU A 114 -27.00 -6.62 -1.90
N ALA A 115 -27.99 -6.91 -2.72
CA ALA A 115 -29.16 -7.68 -2.32
C ALA A 115 -28.85 -9.19 -2.29
N PRO A 116 -29.62 -9.99 -1.54
CA PRO A 116 -29.58 -11.44 -1.64
C PRO A 116 -29.76 -11.92 -3.08
N GLY A 117 -28.96 -12.91 -3.49
CA GLY A 117 -28.93 -13.46 -4.84
C GLY A 117 -27.96 -12.77 -5.80
N GLU A 118 -27.41 -11.61 -5.46
CA GLU A 118 -26.38 -10.95 -6.29
C GLU A 118 -25.13 -11.83 -6.41
N VAL A 119 -24.68 -12.04 -7.66
CA VAL A 119 -23.55 -12.91 -7.97
C VAL A 119 -22.24 -12.14 -7.90
N LEU A 120 -21.34 -12.58 -7.02
CA LEU A 120 -19.99 -12.02 -6.85
C LEU A 120 -19.00 -12.67 -7.82
N THR A 121 -19.05 -13.99 -7.96
CA THR A 121 -18.23 -14.77 -8.90
C THR A 121 -19.03 -15.93 -9.48
N GLU A 122 -18.68 -16.33 -10.70
CA GLU A 122 -19.20 -17.53 -11.38
C GLU A 122 -18.05 -18.50 -11.60
N GLU A 123 -18.25 -19.79 -11.32
CA GLU A 123 -17.22 -20.83 -11.45
C GLU A 123 -16.72 -20.92 -12.91
N GLY A 124 -15.40 -20.99 -13.08
CA GLY A 124 -14.76 -21.01 -14.40
C GLY A 124 -14.78 -19.68 -15.16
N VAL A 125 -15.40 -18.63 -14.60
CA VAL A 125 -15.47 -17.30 -15.22
C VAL A 125 -14.50 -16.35 -14.52
N ARG A 126 -13.89 -15.46 -15.30
CA ARG A 126 -13.07 -14.39 -14.75
C ARG A 126 -13.93 -13.43 -13.93
N PRO A 127 -13.66 -13.23 -12.62
CA PRO A 127 -14.42 -12.27 -11.81
C PRO A 127 -14.39 -10.88 -12.43
N ARG A 128 -15.48 -10.12 -12.26
CA ARG A 128 -15.51 -8.68 -12.65
C ARG A 128 -14.88 -7.79 -11.59
N PHE A 129 -15.02 -8.19 -10.32
CA PHE A 129 -14.54 -7.45 -9.16
C PHE A 129 -13.78 -8.36 -8.20
N LEU A 130 -12.80 -7.80 -7.49
CA LEU A 130 -12.41 -8.31 -6.18
C LEU A 130 -13.35 -7.65 -5.17
N THR A 131 -14.03 -8.46 -4.37
CA THR A 131 -15.05 -7.98 -3.43
C THR A 131 -14.58 -8.24 -2.00
N TYR A 132 -14.62 -7.24 -1.12
CA TYR A 132 -14.47 -7.40 0.33
C TYR A 132 -15.84 -7.32 0.99
N ILE A 133 -16.22 -8.34 1.76
CA ILE A 133 -17.49 -8.37 2.50
C ILE A 133 -17.27 -7.76 3.88
N VAL A 134 -17.98 -6.66 4.16
CA VAL A 134 -17.88 -5.89 5.41
C VAL A 134 -18.91 -6.37 6.41
N SER A 135 -20.12 -6.64 5.92
CA SER A 135 -21.22 -7.23 6.68
C SER A 135 -22.16 -7.99 5.75
N GLY A 136 -22.99 -8.85 6.32
CA GLY A 136 -23.81 -9.82 5.57
C GLY A 136 -23.12 -11.16 5.41
N ALA A 137 -23.60 -11.99 4.49
CA ALA A 137 -23.05 -13.31 4.23
C ALA A 137 -23.15 -13.67 2.75
N ALA A 138 -22.26 -14.57 2.33
CA ALA A 138 -22.29 -15.14 0.98
C ALA A 138 -22.18 -16.66 1.03
N VAL A 139 -22.76 -17.32 0.03
CA VAL A 139 -22.70 -18.77 -0.16
C VAL A 139 -21.74 -19.06 -1.29
N VAL A 140 -20.89 -20.07 -1.08
CA VAL A 140 -19.96 -20.63 -2.07
C VAL A 140 -20.57 -21.90 -2.62
N THR A 141 -20.65 -21.95 -3.94
CA THR A 141 -21.15 -23.09 -4.70
C THR A 141 -20.06 -23.61 -5.62
N SER A 142 -19.90 -24.92 -5.71
CA SER A 142 -19.04 -25.59 -6.69
C SER A 142 -19.78 -26.80 -7.23
N ASP A 143 -19.74 -27.00 -8.55
CA ASP A 143 -20.50 -28.03 -9.25
C ASP A 143 -22.01 -28.02 -8.88
N GLY A 144 -22.57 -26.81 -8.72
CA GLY A 144 -23.98 -26.60 -8.39
C GLY A 144 -24.39 -26.92 -6.94
N SER A 145 -23.46 -27.32 -6.08
CA SER A 145 -23.73 -27.64 -4.67
C SER A 145 -23.14 -26.58 -3.74
N GLU A 146 -23.85 -26.24 -2.66
CA GLU A 146 -23.30 -25.37 -1.59
C GLU A 146 -22.18 -26.11 -0.87
N VAL A 147 -20.97 -25.56 -0.92
CA VAL A 147 -19.76 -26.15 -0.30
C VAL A 147 -19.28 -25.38 0.91
N ALA A 148 -19.61 -24.08 1.02
CA ALA A 148 -19.25 -23.26 2.17
C ALA A 148 -20.11 -22.00 2.27
N ARG A 149 -20.07 -21.37 3.45
CA ARG A 149 -20.53 -20.00 3.67
C ARG A 149 -19.36 -19.11 4.07
N VAL A 150 -19.34 -17.91 3.51
CA VAL A 150 -18.36 -16.86 3.79
C VAL A 150 -18.98 -15.85 4.74
N ALA A 151 -18.34 -15.73 5.90
CA ALA A 151 -18.66 -14.71 6.90
C ALA A 151 -18.07 -13.34 6.48
N PRO A 152 -18.48 -12.25 7.13
CA PRO A 152 -17.82 -10.95 6.99
C PRO A 152 -16.31 -11.00 7.17
N ASP A 153 -15.64 -9.92 6.76
CA ASP A 153 -14.19 -9.72 6.79
C ASP A 153 -13.39 -10.62 5.86
N HIS A 154 -13.99 -11.00 4.73
CA HIS A 154 -13.34 -11.84 3.74
C HIS A 154 -13.40 -11.23 2.35
N PHE A 155 -12.31 -11.43 1.59
CA PHE A 155 -12.28 -11.15 0.16
C PHE A 155 -12.95 -12.27 -0.62
N ILE A 156 -13.52 -11.97 -1.78
CA ILE A 156 -14.09 -12.89 -2.76
C ILE A 156 -13.47 -12.60 -4.11
N GLY A 157 -13.08 -13.65 -4.83
CA GLY A 157 -12.40 -13.55 -6.13
C GLY A 157 -10.88 -13.36 -5.99
N GLU A 158 -10.34 -13.48 -4.79
CA GLU A 158 -8.91 -13.36 -4.50
C GLU A 158 -8.08 -14.50 -5.10
N MET A 159 -8.61 -15.73 -5.17
CA MET A 159 -7.89 -16.86 -5.77
C MET A 159 -7.57 -16.62 -7.26
N SER A 160 -8.49 -15.94 -7.98
CA SER A 160 -8.29 -15.57 -9.38
C SER A 160 -7.12 -14.60 -9.60
N LEU A 161 -6.61 -13.92 -8.56
CA LEU A 161 -5.42 -13.07 -8.69
C LEU A 161 -4.12 -13.83 -8.78
N MET A 162 -4.08 -14.98 -8.12
CA MET A 162 -2.85 -15.76 -7.92
C MET A 162 -2.74 -16.89 -8.94
N GLY A 163 -3.88 -17.36 -9.47
CA GLY A 163 -3.97 -18.46 -10.42
C GLY A 163 -4.04 -18.02 -11.88
N ASP A 164 -4.84 -18.75 -12.65
CA ASP A 164 -5.07 -18.58 -14.09
C ASP A 164 -6.00 -17.41 -14.47
N GLY A 165 -6.50 -16.66 -13.48
CA GLY A 165 -7.43 -15.57 -13.69
C GLY A 165 -8.90 -15.94 -13.58
N LEU A 166 -9.24 -17.22 -13.39
CA LEU A 166 -10.62 -17.71 -13.30
C LEU A 166 -11.05 -17.90 -11.83
N ALA A 167 -12.35 -17.81 -11.56
CA ALA A 167 -12.89 -18.18 -10.27
C ALA A 167 -13.00 -19.71 -10.15
N THR A 168 -12.57 -20.24 -9.02
CA THR A 168 -12.64 -21.68 -8.71
C THR A 168 -14.00 -22.13 -8.20
N ALA A 169 -14.91 -21.19 -7.91
CA ALA A 169 -16.23 -21.46 -7.37
C ALA A 169 -17.18 -20.28 -7.65
N GLY A 170 -18.47 -20.58 -7.74
CA GLY A 170 -19.53 -19.57 -7.77
C GLY A 170 -19.76 -19.01 -6.36
N VAL A 171 -19.93 -17.70 -6.24
CA VAL A 171 -20.25 -17.06 -4.96
C VAL A 171 -21.37 -16.06 -5.15
N SER A 172 -22.43 -16.19 -4.36
CA SER A 172 -23.57 -15.28 -4.35
C SER A 172 -23.89 -14.79 -2.95
N VAL A 173 -24.37 -13.56 -2.84
CA VAL A 173 -24.81 -12.96 -1.58
C VAL A 173 -26.03 -13.72 -1.05
N SER A 174 -26.00 -14.17 0.21
CA SER A 174 -27.13 -14.87 0.84
C SER A 174 -28.02 -13.95 1.66
N ASP A 175 -27.43 -12.94 2.27
CA ASP A 175 -28.11 -11.89 3.06
C ASP A 175 -27.61 -10.53 2.57
N THR A 176 -28.44 -9.49 2.66
CA THR A 176 -28.05 -8.12 2.26
C THR A 176 -26.66 -7.78 2.79
N ALA A 177 -25.72 -7.50 1.88
CA ALA A 177 -24.31 -7.41 2.20
C ALA A 177 -23.75 -6.03 1.89
N ARG A 178 -23.02 -5.45 2.85
CA ARG A 178 -22.20 -4.25 2.61
C ARG A 178 -20.84 -4.71 2.11
N VAL A 179 -20.40 -4.17 0.98
CA VAL A 179 -19.15 -4.59 0.34
C VAL A 179 -18.31 -3.41 -0.14
N TRP A 180 -17.01 -3.64 -0.26
CA TRP A 180 -16.12 -2.83 -1.07
C TRP A 180 -15.67 -3.62 -2.31
N GLN A 181 -15.79 -3.04 -3.49
CA GLN A 181 -15.47 -3.69 -4.76
C GLN A 181 -14.45 -2.90 -5.58
N ILE A 182 -13.47 -3.60 -6.14
CA ILE A 182 -12.53 -3.04 -7.12
C ILE A 182 -12.54 -3.88 -8.39
N GLU A 183 -12.67 -3.23 -9.54
CA GLU A 183 -12.69 -3.88 -10.85
C GLU A 183 -11.39 -4.63 -11.13
N ARG A 184 -11.49 -5.82 -11.74
CA ARG A 184 -10.28 -6.59 -12.09
C ARG A 184 -9.37 -5.85 -13.06
N ASN A 185 -9.95 -5.16 -14.04
CA ASN A 185 -9.19 -4.38 -15.01
C ASN A 185 -8.36 -3.26 -14.34
N LYS A 186 -8.86 -2.66 -13.25
CA LYS A 186 -8.11 -1.67 -12.46
C LYS A 186 -6.94 -2.33 -11.73
N LEU A 187 -7.14 -3.52 -11.17
CA LEU A 187 -6.07 -4.28 -10.51
C LEU A 187 -4.99 -4.74 -11.49
N ASP A 188 -5.35 -5.18 -12.70
CA ASP A 188 -4.36 -5.55 -13.72
C ASP A 188 -3.48 -4.37 -14.12
N ARG A 189 -4.12 -3.21 -14.36
CA ARG A 189 -3.41 -1.96 -14.66
C ARG A 189 -2.54 -1.52 -13.49
N MET A 190 -3.03 -1.68 -12.25
CA MET A 190 -2.27 -1.36 -11.04
C MET A 190 -1.04 -2.25 -10.89
N LYS A 191 -1.13 -3.54 -11.22
CA LYS A 191 -0.01 -4.48 -11.18
C LYS A 191 1.17 -4.01 -12.04
N VAL A 192 0.90 -3.38 -13.18
CA VAL A 192 1.91 -2.84 -14.10
C VAL A 192 2.34 -1.43 -13.72
N ASN A 193 1.38 -0.52 -13.54
CA ASN A 193 1.65 0.92 -13.44
C ASN A 193 1.97 1.38 -12.02
N GLN A 194 1.50 0.65 -11.01
CA GLN A 194 1.68 0.99 -9.59
C GLN A 194 1.95 -0.27 -8.75
N PRO A 195 3.07 -1.00 -8.98
CA PRO A 195 3.32 -2.28 -8.31
C PRO A 195 3.34 -2.18 -6.78
N HIS A 196 3.79 -1.04 -6.25
CA HIS A 196 3.78 -0.76 -4.81
C HIS A 196 2.36 -0.76 -4.21
N LEU A 197 1.36 -0.30 -4.97
CA LEU A 197 -0.03 -0.24 -4.54
C LEU A 197 -0.68 -1.62 -4.67
N TYR A 198 -0.39 -2.32 -5.77
CA TYR A 198 -0.85 -3.70 -6.00
C TYR A 198 -0.36 -4.64 -4.90
N GLY A 199 0.90 -4.50 -4.47
CA GLY A 199 1.48 -5.28 -3.38
C GLY A 199 0.72 -5.17 -2.05
N LEU A 200 -0.01 -4.06 -1.80
CA LEU A 200 -0.85 -3.94 -0.60
C LEU A 200 -2.07 -4.87 -0.67
N ILE A 201 -2.73 -4.92 -1.82
CA ILE A 201 -3.86 -5.84 -2.05
C ILE A 201 -3.39 -7.28 -2.06
N GLU A 202 -2.28 -7.58 -2.74
CA GLU A 202 -1.73 -8.93 -2.80
C GLU A 202 -1.37 -9.46 -1.40
N ALA A 203 -0.71 -8.64 -0.57
CA ALA A 203 -0.43 -9.00 0.80
C ALA A 203 -1.71 -9.21 1.63
N GLY A 204 -2.69 -8.31 1.52
CA GLY A 204 -3.94 -8.41 2.30
C GLY A 204 -4.79 -9.62 1.90
N THR A 205 -4.89 -9.90 0.61
CA THR A 205 -5.60 -11.08 0.10
C THR A 205 -4.91 -12.39 0.47
N ALA A 206 -3.57 -12.43 0.47
CA ALA A 206 -2.81 -13.58 0.93
C ALA A 206 -3.02 -13.86 2.44
N LEU A 207 -3.02 -12.81 3.28
CA LEU A 207 -3.34 -12.93 4.71
C LEU A 207 -4.77 -13.44 4.92
N ASN A 208 -5.72 -12.93 4.13
CA ASN A 208 -7.12 -13.36 4.21
C ASN A 208 -7.31 -14.82 3.79
N LEU A 209 -6.68 -15.25 2.70
CA LEU A 209 -6.67 -16.66 2.28
C LEU A 209 -6.13 -17.58 3.37
N ARG A 210 -5.02 -17.18 4.00
CA ARG A 210 -4.44 -17.93 5.13
C ARG A 210 -5.46 -18.06 6.28
N ALA A 211 -6.16 -16.99 6.62
CA ALA A 211 -7.20 -17.01 7.67
C ALA A 211 -8.34 -17.99 7.30
N LYS A 212 -8.82 -17.95 6.05
CA LYS A 212 -9.86 -18.87 5.56
C LYS A 212 -9.44 -20.34 5.67
N VAL A 213 -8.22 -20.67 5.26
CA VAL A 213 -7.71 -22.06 5.32
C VAL A 213 -7.60 -22.53 6.77
N ILE A 214 -7.12 -21.69 7.68
CA ILE A 214 -7.06 -22.02 9.12
C ILE A 214 -8.46 -22.29 9.67
N HIS A 215 -9.43 -21.43 9.38
CA HIS A 215 -10.82 -21.61 9.80
C HIS A 215 -11.46 -22.87 9.18
N GLY A 216 -11.21 -23.14 7.91
CA GLY A 216 -11.68 -24.35 7.23
C GLY A 216 -11.16 -25.63 7.90
N ASN A 217 -9.85 -25.69 8.17
CA ASN A 217 -9.23 -26.85 8.83
C ASN A 217 -9.77 -27.09 10.24
N GLN A 218 -10.09 -26.04 11.00
CA GLN A 218 -10.68 -26.16 12.34
C GLN A 218 -12.09 -26.77 12.29
N ARG A 219 -12.92 -26.39 11.31
CA ARG A 219 -14.26 -26.98 11.10
C ARG A 219 -14.17 -28.46 10.78
N THR A 220 -13.28 -28.85 9.86
CA THR A 220 -13.09 -30.27 9.49
C THR A 220 -12.66 -31.12 10.69
N LYS A 221 -11.76 -30.61 11.54
CA LYS A 221 -11.35 -31.31 12.77
C LYS A 221 -12.53 -31.51 13.74
N GLN A 222 -13.33 -30.48 13.98
CA GLN A 222 -14.50 -30.57 14.86
C GLN A 222 -15.53 -31.58 14.35
N SER A 223 -15.83 -31.59 13.04
CA SER A 223 -16.73 -32.59 12.44
C SER A 223 -16.18 -34.02 12.53
N SER A 224 -14.86 -34.21 12.43
CA SER A 224 -14.23 -35.53 12.57
C SER A 224 -14.15 -36.06 14.01
N THR A 225 -14.23 -35.19 15.02
CA THR A 225 -14.24 -35.60 16.44
C THR A 225 -15.65 -35.86 16.96
N ALA A 226 -16.67 -35.37 16.27
CA ALA A 226 -18.09 -35.57 16.61
C ALA A 226 -18.72 -36.79 15.90
N ALA A 227 -17.98 -37.46 15.01
CA ALA A 227 -18.37 -38.69 14.31
C ALA A 227 -17.64 -39.90 14.91
#